data_AF-A0A955M7C7-F1
#
_entry.id   AF-A0A955M7C7-F1
#
_cell.length_a   1.000
_cell.length_b   1.000
_cell.length_c   1.000
_cell.angle_alpha   90.00
_cell.angle_beta   90.00
_cell.angle_gamma   90.00
#
_symmetry.space_group_name_H-M   'P 1'
#
loop_
_entity.id
_entity.type
_entity.pdbx_description
1 polymer ?
#
loop_
_entity_poly.entity_id
_entity_poly.type
_entity_poly.pdbx_seq_one_letter_code
_entity_poly.pdbx_strand_id
1 'polypeptide(L)'
;MNMTSLIFSFAGLMILICGILAFVLRWFLFSSTESSVRRLDEEVERKQELQIELGKKLKKIDEELEQKRKEARELSQRMHNDAEQSSKEKREEIIAQSRQESEEILNKARESTEKMRRELEKELDIRAVGLSMDILNKVLTEKSKGAFNQVLIEEFIENLKVTDTSHINADVSEVDVVTVSPLPETYRLTIAKILQDKLGREVLLKPVTDAEICGGVILKFGSLALDGSLRNLLRETGVSMQTQMEAQKV
;
A
#
# COMPACT_ATOMS: atom_id res chain seq x y z
N MET A 1 -78.49 -20.48 -122.88
CA MET A 1 -78.15 -21.33 -121.71
C MET A 1 -77.69 -20.42 -120.58
N ASN A 2 -78.66 -20.07 -119.75
CA ASN A 2 -78.74 -19.46 -118.41
C ASN A 2 -77.54 -18.64 -117.86
N MET A 3 -77.64 -17.31 -117.98
CA MET A 3 -76.80 -16.28 -117.33
C MET A 3 -76.75 -16.43 -115.79
N THR A 4 -77.74 -17.06 -115.18
CA THR A 4 -77.79 -17.38 -113.75
C THR A 4 -76.73 -18.40 -113.32
N SER A 5 -76.35 -19.37 -114.18
CA SER A 5 -75.36 -20.40 -113.82
C SER A 5 -73.93 -19.85 -113.72
N LEU A 6 -73.60 -18.79 -114.48
CA LEU A 6 -72.28 -18.14 -114.44
C LEU A 6 -72.10 -17.32 -113.14
N ILE A 7 -73.18 -16.69 -112.67
CA ILE A 7 -73.21 -15.90 -111.44
C ILE A 7 -73.02 -16.80 -110.20
N PHE A 8 -73.67 -17.97 -110.16
CA PHE A 8 -73.49 -18.93 -109.07
C PHE A 8 -72.06 -19.51 -109.00
N SER A 9 -71.41 -19.76 -110.15
CA SER A 9 -70.02 -20.23 -110.19
C SER A 9 -69.03 -19.16 -109.70
N PHE A 10 -69.23 -17.90 -110.07
CA PHE A 10 -68.41 -16.78 -109.62
C PHE A 10 -68.57 -16.50 -108.11
N ALA A 11 -69.80 -16.59 -107.59
CA ALA A 11 -70.07 -16.47 -106.17
C ALA A 11 -69.41 -17.60 -105.36
N GLY A 12 -69.42 -18.84 -105.87
CA GLY A 12 -68.72 -19.97 -105.24
C GLY A 12 -67.21 -19.76 -105.14
N LEU A 13 -66.58 -19.25 -106.20
CA LEU A 13 -65.14 -18.93 -106.21
C LEU A 13 -64.79 -17.83 -105.20
N MET A 14 -65.61 -16.78 -105.11
CA MET A 14 -65.40 -15.69 -104.14
C MET A 14 -65.51 -16.15 -102.70
N ILE A 15 -66.47 -17.02 -102.39
CA ILE A 15 -66.62 -17.62 -101.06
C ILE A 15 -65.41 -18.50 -100.73
N LEU A 16 -64.88 -19.25 -101.70
CA LEU A 16 -63.72 -20.10 -101.51
C LEU A 16 -62.44 -19.28 -101.28
N ILE A 17 -62.22 -18.23 -102.07
CA ILE A 17 -61.08 -17.30 -101.90
C ILE A 17 -61.20 -16.57 -100.56
N CYS A 18 -62.38 -16.07 -100.21
CA CYS A 18 -62.61 -15.36 -98.96
C CYS A 18 -62.46 -16.29 -97.74
N GLY A 19 -62.88 -17.55 -97.87
CA GLY A 19 -62.68 -18.59 -96.86
C GLY A 19 -61.20 -18.93 -96.65
N ILE A 20 -60.43 -19.09 -97.74
CA ILE A 20 -58.97 -19.32 -97.67
C ILE A 20 -58.28 -18.09 -97.07
N LEU A 21 -58.66 -16.88 -97.49
CA LEU A 21 -58.09 -15.64 -96.96
C LEU A 21 -58.40 -15.49 -95.46
N ALA A 22 -59.63 -15.76 -95.03
CA ALA A 22 -60.02 -15.74 -93.62
C ALA A 22 -59.29 -16.82 -92.81
N PHE A 23 -59.04 -18.00 -93.39
CA PHE A 23 -58.28 -19.06 -92.75
C PHE A 23 -56.80 -18.68 -92.59
N VAL A 24 -56.17 -18.13 -93.62
CA VAL A 24 -54.78 -17.65 -93.56
C VAL A 24 -54.65 -16.46 -92.60
N LEU A 25 -55.58 -15.51 -92.63
CA LEU A 25 -55.64 -14.40 -91.67
C LEU A 25 -55.80 -14.92 -90.25
N ARG A 26 -56.72 -15.87 -89.99
CA ARG A 26 -56.90 -16.47 -88.67
C ARG A 26 -55.65 -17.25 -88.23
N TRP A 27 -55.03 -18.02 -89.12
CA TRP A 27 -53.83 -18.76 -88.79
C TRP A 27 -52.65 -17.84 -88.47
N PHE A 28 -52.48 -16.75 -89.23
CA PHE A 28 -51.39 -15.80 -89.07
C PHE A 28 -51.59 -14.83 -87.89
N LEU A 29 -52.79 -14.25 -87.72
CA LEU A 29 -53.04 -13.28 -86.65
C LEU A 29 -53.05 -13.92 -85.26
N PHE A 30 -53.64 -15.11 -85.10
CA PHE A 30 -53.66 -15.76 -83.78
C PHE A 30 -52.26 -16.23 -83.39
N SER A 31 -51.47 -16.77 -84.34
CA SER A 31 -50.07 -17.14 -84.12
C SER A 31 -49.19 -15.95 -83.69
N SER A 32 -49.38 -14.77 -84.29
CA SER A 32 -48.56 -13.58 -83.99
C SER A 32 -49.06 -12.76 -82.79
N THR A 33 -50.35 -12.82 -82.46
CA THR A 33 -50.95 -12.00 -81.37
C THR A 33 -50.89 -12.73 -80.03
N GLU A 34 -51.07 -14.06 -80.01
CA GLU A 34 -50.98 -14.86 -78.79
C GLU A 34 -49.59 -14.81 -78.15
N SER A 35 -48.53 -14.75 -78.97
CA SER A 35 -47.15 -14.59 -78.50
C SER A 35 -46.85 -13.19 -77.94
N SER A 36 -47.60 -12.16 -78.34
CA SER A 36 -47.45 -10.80 -77.84
C SER A 36 -48.26 -10.57 -76.55
N VAL A 37 -49.45 -11.15 -76.44
CA VAL A 37 -50.27 -11.14 -75.22
C VAL A 37 -49.63 -11.98 -74.10
N ARG A 38 -49.11 -13.18 -74.41
CA ARG A 38 -48.39 -14.01 -73.43
C ARG A 38 -47.14 -13.34 -72.86
N ARG A 39 -46.41 -12.56 -73.67
CA ARG A 39 -45.25 -11.78 -73.20
C ARG A 39 -45.65 -10.66 -72.23
N LEU A 40 -46.78 -10.00 -72.48
CA LEU A 40 -47.32 -8.98 -71.58
C LEU A 40 -47.79 -9.59 -70.25
N ASP A 41 -48.49 -10.72 -70.29
CA ASP A 41 -48.92 -11.44 -69.09
C ASP A 41 -47.71 -11.92 -68.27
N GLU A 42 -46.68 -12.49 -68.90
CA GLU A 42 -45.41 -12.87 -68.25
C GLU A 42 -44.63 -11.67 -67.69
N GLU A 43 -44.70 -10.49 -68.32
CA GLU A 43 -44.08 -9.27 -67.80
C GLU A 43 -44.84 -8.68 -66.61
N VAL A 44 -46.17 -8.74 -66.61
CA VAL A 44 -47.01 -8.31 -65.50
C VAL A 44 -46.82 -9.24 -64.30
N GLU A 45 -46.82 -10.55 -64.52
CA GLU A 45 -46.57 -11.56 -63.49
C GLU A 45 -45.16 -11.41 -62.91
N ARG A 46 -44.11 -11.29 -63.74
CA ARG A 46 -42.74 -11.03 -63.26
C ARG A 46 -42.62 -9.73 -62.48
N LYS A 47 -43.31 -8.66 -62.88
CA LYS A 47 -43.32 -7.39 -62.11
C LYS A 47 -44.01 -7.55 -60.75
N GLN A 48 -45.11 -8.31 -60.68
CA GLN A 48 -45.80 -8.60 -59.42
C GLN A 48 -44.95 -9.49 -58.51
N GLU A 49 -44.34 -10.55 -59.05
CA GLU A 49 -43.40 -11.40 -58.32
C GLU A 49 -42.21 -10.61 -57.78
N LEU A 50 -41.60 -9.76 -58.62
CA LEU A 50 -40.50 -8.89 -58.22
C LEU A 50 -40.92 -7.92 -57.11
N GLN A 51 -42.13 -7.34 -57.18
CA GLN A 51 -42.66 -6.49 -56.11
C GLN A 51 -42.87 -7.26 -54.80
N ILE A 52 -43.40 -8.49 -54.87
CA ILE A 52 -43.57 -9.35 -53.70
C ILE A 52 -42.21 -9.73 -53.11
N GLU A 53 -41.23 -10.07 -53.95
CA GLU A 53 -39.87 -10.41 -53.53
C GLU A 53 -39.15 -9.21 -52.91
N LEU A 54 -39.24 -8.03 -53.54
CA LEU A 54 -38.72 -6.77 -53.01
C LEU A 54 -39.36 -6.43 -51.66
N GLY A 55 -40.68 -6.58 -51.53
CA GLY A 55 -41.38 -6.39 -50.27
C GLY A 55 -40.92 -7.37 -49.18
N LYS A 56 -40.66 -8.63 -49.52
CA LYS A 56 -40.09 -9.63 -48.60
C LYS A 56 -38.65 -9.28 -48.21
N LYS A 57 -37.81 -8.81 -49.14
CA LYS A 57 -36.44 -8.38 -48.87
C LYS A 57 -36.40 -7.13 -47.98
N LEU A 58 -37.26 -6.15 -48.24
CA LEU A 58 -37.41 -4.96 -47.40
C LEU A 58 -37.78 -5.32 -45.97
N LYS A 59 -38.79 -6.18 -45.78
CA LYS A 59 -39.17 -6.66 -44.43
C LYS A 59 -38.02 -7.33 -43.69
N LYS A 60 -37.27 -8.23 -44.35
CA LYS A 60 -36.10 -8.89 -43.75
C LYS A 60 -35.00 -7.90 -43.38
N ILE A 61 -34.73 -6.92 -44.24
CA ILE A 61 -33.75 -5.86 -43.97
C ILE A 61 -34.20 -5.01 -42.77
N ASP A 62 -35.48 -4.66 -42.69
CA ASP A 62 -36.04 -3.89 -41.57
C ASP A 62 -35.93 -4.68 -40.26
N GLU A 63 -36.26 -5.98 -40.26
CA GLU A 63 -36.11 -6.88 -39.11
C GLU A 63 -34.63 -7.00 -38.67
N GLU A 64 -33.70 -7.20 -39.61
CA GLU A 64 -32.26 -7.26 -39.31
C GLU A 64 -31.71 -5.92 -38.79
N LEU A 65 -32.18 -4.78 -39.34
CA LEU A 65 -31.80 -3.46 -38.87
C LEU A 65 -32.34 -3.18 -37.47
N GLU A 66 -33.57 -3.61 -37.17
CA GLU A 66 -34.16 -3.48 -35.85
C GLU A 66 -33.40 -4.34 -34.83
N GLN A 67 -33.05 -5.58 -35.18
CA GLN A 67 -32.20 -6.45 -34.34
C GLN A 67 -30.84 -5.81 -34.10
N LYS A 68 -30.13 -5.37 -35.14
CA LYS A 68 -28.83 -4.70 -34.99
C LYS A 68 -28.92 -3.43 -34.16
N ARG A 69 -30.00 -2.65 -34.28
CA ARG A 69 -30.24 -1.47 -33.44
C ARG A 69 -30.47 -1.86 -31.98
N LYS A 70 -31.21 -2.94 -31.72
CA LYS A 70 -31.44 -3.45 -30.37
C LYS A 70 -30.15 -3.95 -29.75
N GLU A 71 -29.37 -4.75 -30.46
CA GLU A 71 -28.06 -5.23 -30.04
C GLU A 71 -27.09 -4.07 -29.76
N ALA A 72 -27.02 -3.08 -30.65
CA ALA A 72 -26.18 -1.90 -30.44
C ALA A 72 -26.59 -1.09 -29.21
N ARG A 73 -27.91 -0.96 -28.94
CA ARG A 73 -28.42 -0.31 -27.72
C ARG A 73 -28.08 -1.12 -26.47
N GLU A 74 -28.29 -2.43 -26.50
CA GLU A 74 -27.95 -3.31 -25.37
C GLU A 74 -26.45 -3.31 -25.09
N LEU A 75 -25.62 -3.39 -26.12
CA LEU A 75 -24.17 -3.30 -26.00
C LEU A 75 -23.76 -1.94 -25.42
N SER A 76 -24.30 -0.84 -25.95
CA SER A 76 -24.03 0.50 -25.43
C SER A 76 -24.46 0.64 -23.97
N GLN A 77 -25.58 0.07 -23.58
CA GLN A 77 -26.05 0.11 -22.19
C GLN A 77 -25.15 -0.72 -21.26
N ARG A 78 -24.73 -1.91 -21.71
CA ARG A 78 -23.76 -2.74 -20.95
C ARG A 78 -22.44 -2.02 -20.79
N MET A 79 -21.89 -1.45 -21.87
CA MET A 79 -20.66 -0.66 -21.81
C MET A 79 -20.80 0.53 -20.84
N HIS A 80 -21.95 1.20 -20.81
CA HIS A 80 -22.19 2.29 -19.87
C HIS A 80 -22.23 1.80 -18.42
N ASN A 81 -22.95 0.72 -18.15
CA ASN A 81 -23.07 0.14 -16.82
C ASN A 81 -21.72 -0.41 -16.32
N ASP A 82 -20.97 -1.11 -17.19
CA ASP A 82 -19.65 -1.66 -16.89
C ASP A 82 -18.64 -0.54 -16.63
N ALA A 83 -18.68 0.54 -17.43
CA ALA A 83 -17.84 1.72 -17.20
C ALA A 83 -18.19 2.41 -15.88
N GLU A 84 -19.48 2.54 -15.54
CA GLU A 84 -19.92 3.13 -14.27
C GLU A 84 -19.50 2.27 -13.09
N GLN A 85 -19.67 0.95 -13.16
CA GLN A 85 -19.28 0.02 -12.12
C GLN A 85 -17.75 -0.01 -11.95
N SER A 86 -17.00 -0.14 -13.04
CA SER A 86 -15.54 -0.09 -12.99
C SER A 86 -15.04 1.24 -12.44
N SER A 87 -15.68 2.36 -12.78
CA SER A 87 -15.35 3.67 -12.21
C SER A 87 -15.64 3.76 -10.72
N LYS A 88 -16.72 3.14 -10.24
CA LYS A 88 -17.04 3.08 -8.80
C LYS A 88 -16.02 2.24 -8.05
N GLU A 89 -15.71 1.05 -8.55
CA GLU A 89 -14.70 0.15 -7.98
C GLU A 89 -13.33 0.82 -7.92
N LYS A 90 -12.88 1.46 -9.01
CA LYS A 90 -11.61 2.21 -9.03
C LYS A 90 -11.59 3.35 -8.01
N ARG A 91 -12.71 4.07 -7.87
CA ARG A 91 -12.84 5.16 -6.91
C ARG A 91 -12.77 4.65 -5.48
N GLU A 92 -13.45 3.55 -5.18
CA GLU A 92 -13.39 2.90 -3.88
C GLU A 92 -11.98 2.38 -3.57
N GLU A 93 -11.31 1.77 -4.55
CA GLU A 93 -9.92 1.33 -4.45
C GLU A 93 -8.96 2.49 -4.14
N ILE A 94 -9.06 3.60 -4.87
CA ILE A 94 -8.23 4.80 -4.63
C ILE A 94 -8.48 5.37 -3.23
N ILE A 95 -9.74 5.41 -2.77
CA ILE A 95 -10.09 5.89 -1.43
C ILE A 95 -9.54 4.93 -0.37
N ALA A 96 -9.65 3.62 -0.57
CA ALA A 96 -9.12 2.61 0.34
C ALA A 96 -7.60 2.69 0.44
N GLN A 97 -6.90 2.78 -0.69
CA GLN A 97 -5.45 2.97 -0.75
C GLN A 97 -5.04 4.28 -0.06
N SER A 98 -5.70 5.40 -0.35
CA SER A 98 -5.40 6.69 0.29
C SER A 98 -5.60 6.65 1.81
N ARG A 99 -6.62 5.92 2.29
CA ARG A 99 -6.86 5.72 3.73
C ARG A 99 -5.77 4.87 4.36
N GLN A 100 -5.39 3.76 3.72
CA GLN A 100 -4.30 2.90 4.18
C GLN A 100 -2.98 3.67 4.25
N GLU A 101 -2.62 4.40 3.19
CA GLU A 101 -1.42 5.25 3.16
C GLU A 101 -1.46 6.31 4.28
N SER A 102 -2.63 6.93 4.51
CA SER A 102 -2.81 7.90 5.60
C SER A 102 -2.60 7.26 6.97
N GLU A 103 -3.15 6.07 7.20
CA GLU A 103 -2.96 5.31 8.44
C GLU A 103 -1.49 4.90 8.64
N GLU A 104 -0.81 4.46 7.58
CA GLU A 104 0.62 4.14 7.61
C GLU A 104 1.47 5.37 7.94
N ILE A 105 1.17 6.53 7.34
CA ILE A 105 1.85 7.79 7.63
C ILE A 105 1.61 8.19 9.09
N LEU A 106 0.38 8.11 9.58
CA LEU A 106 0.05 8.41 10.98
C LEU A 106 0.78 7.49 11.95
N ASN A 107 0.86 6.19 11.64
CA ASN A 107 1.55 5.21 12.47
C ASN A 107 3.06 5.48 12.49
N LYS A 108 3.68 5.75 11.33
CA LYS A 108 5.10 6.15 11.26
C LYS A 108 5.37 7.46 12.00
N ALA A 109 4.49 8.45 11.89
CA ALA A 109 4.61 9.72 12.60
C ALA A 109 4.52 9.53 14.12
N ARG A 110 3.60 8.68 14.60
CA ARG A 110 3.49 8.31 16.02
C ARG A 110 4.74 7.60 16.51
N GLU A 111 5.22 6.60 15.78
CA GLU A 111 6.44 5.87 16.16
C GLU A 111 7.66 6.80 16.19
N SER A 112 7.80 7.69 15.21
CA SER A 112 8.86 8.70 15.17
C SER A 112 8.76 9.68 16.33
N THR A 113 7.55 10.11 16.69
CA THR A 113 7.31 11.01 17.84
C THR A 113 7.71 10.33 19.14
N GLU A 114 7.35 9.06 19.34
CA GLU A 114 7.73 8.29 20.53
C GLU A 114 9.24 8.00 20.60
N LYS A 115 9.89 7.79 19.45
CA LYS A 115 11.37 7.68 19.39
C LYS A 115 12.03 9.01 19.79
N MET A 116 11.60 10.11 19.17
CA MET A 116 12.13 11.45 19.45
C MET A 116 11.89 11.86 20.91
N ARG A 117 10.73 11.54 21.48
CA ARG A 117 10.43 11.79 22.90
C ARG A 117 11.41 11.05 23.81
N ARG A 118 11.62 9.75 23.58
CA ARG A 118 12.56 8.94 24.39
C ARG A 118 14.01 9.40 24.23
N GLU A 119 14.41 9.81 23.03
CA GLU A 119 15.73 10.39 22.80
C GLU A 119 15.88 11.74 23.52
N LEU A 120 14.86 12.59 23.46
CA LEU A 120 14.85 13.88 24.15
C LEU A 120 14.90 13.71 25.66
N GLU A 121 14.11 12.79 26.24
CA GLU A 121 14.14 12.48 27.67
C GLU A 121 15.55 12.06 28.10
N LYS A 122 16.19 11.13 27.38
CA LYS A 122 17.59 10.73 27.66
C LYS A 122 18.58 11.89 27.56
N GLU A 123 18.43 12.74 26.54
CA GLU A 123 19.33 13.88 26.35
C GLU A 123 19.13 14.95 27.43
N LEU A 124 17.89 15.16 27.87
CA LEU A 124 17.56 16.03 29.00
C LEU A 124 18.12 15.48 30.31
N ASP A 125 18.03 14.17 30.56
CA ASP A 125 18.60 13.53 31.76
C ASP A 125 20.12 13.73 31.82
N ILE A 126 20.82 13.48 30.71
CA ILE A 126 22.27 13.68 30.62
C ILE A 126 22.62 15.16 30.85
N ARG A 127 21.89 16.09 30.24
CA ARG A 127 22.10 17.53 30.43
C ARG A 127 21.79 18.00 31.86
N ALA A 128 20.75 17.47 32.48
CA ALA A 128 20.37 17.80 33.85
C ALA A 128 21.44 17.35 34.85
N VAL A 129 21.97 16.13 34.69
CA VAL A 129 23.09 15.64 35.50
C VAL A 129 24.34 16.50 35.27
N GLY A 130 24.67 16.82 34.01
CA GLY A 130 25.79 17.69 33.68
C GLY A 130 25.68 19.07 34.34
N LEU A 131 24.53 19.73 34.21
CA LEU A 131 24.28 21.03 34.84
C LEU A 131 24.34 20.95 36.38
N SER A 132 23.82 19.87 36.96
CA SER A 132 23.88 19.66 38.42
C SER A 132 25.32 19.52 38.91
N MET A 133 26.15 18.82 38.15
CA MET A 133 27.58 18.69 38.43
C MET A 133 28.32 20.02 38.27
N ASP A 134 27.99 20.82 37.26
CA ASP A 134 28.55 22.16 37.08
C ASP A 134 28.20 23.09 38.25
N ILE A 135 26.94 23.07 38.69
CA ILE A 135 26.48 23.81 39.87
C ILE A 135 27.26 23.36 41.10
N LEU A 136 27.35 22.05 41.33
CA LEU A 136 28.04 21.50 42.48
C LEU A 136 29.52 21.90 42.50
N ASN A 137 30.19 21.82 41.34
CA ASN A 137 31.59 22.22 41.20
C ASN A 137 31.82 23.71 41.44
N LYS A 138 30.85 24.55 41.09
CA LYS A 138 30.91 26.00 41.28
C LYS A 138 30.64 26.41 42.72
N VAL A 139 29.74 25.70 43.40
CA VAL A 139 29.28 26.02 44.77
C VAL A 139 30.20 25.41 45.83
N LEU A 140 30.75 24.21 45.60
CA LEU A 140 31.62 23.55 46.56
C LEU A 140 33.05 24.11 46.53
N THR A 141 33.60 24.35 47.73
CA THR A 141 35.03 24.64 47.90
C THR A 141 35.86 23.36 47.75
N GLU A 142 37.16 23.49 47.43
CA GLU A 142 38.08 22.34 47.31
C GLU A 142 38.12 21.46 48.58
N LYS A 143 38.02 22.08 49.77
CA LYS A 143 37.95 21.33 51.04
C LYS A 143 36.66 20.52 51.14
N SER A 144 35.53 21.08 50.71
CA SER A 144 34.24 20.39 50.69
C SER A 144 34.25 19.24 49.69
N LYS A 145 34.82 19.44 48.49
CA LYS A 145 34.97 18.39 47.47
C LYS A 145 35.76 17.20 48.00
N GLY A 146 36.88 17.46 48.69
CA GLY A 146 37.67 16.40 49.33
C GLY A 146 36.88 15.60 50.37
N ALA A 147 36.13 16.28 51.24
CA ALA A 147 35.29 15.62 52.24
C ALA A 147 34.16 14.80 51.61
N PHE A 148 33.47 15.34 50.60
CA PHE A 148 32.44 14.62 49.85
C PHE A 148 33.00 13.38 49.15
N ASN A 149 34.16 13.49 48.51
CA ASN A 149 34.80 12.36 47.85
C ASN A 149 35.10 11.23 48.84
N GLN A 150 35.59 11.56 50.04
CA GLN A 150 35.87 10.56 51.06
C GLN A 150 34.60 9.83 51.54
N VAL A 151 33.53 10.58 51.82
CA VAL A 151 32.24 10.00 52.23
C VAL A 151 31.66 9.10 51.13
N LEU A 152 31.72 9.52 49.86
CA LEU A 152 31.25 8.72 48.72
C LEU A 152 32.04 7.42 48.55
N ILE A 153 33.37 7.45 48.76
CA ILE A 153 34.21 6.24 48.73
C ILE A 153 33.81 5.29 49.86
N GLU A 154 33.57 5.80 51.07
CA GLU A 154 33.16 4.99 52.23
C GLU A 154 31.79 4.35 52.01
N GLU A 155 30.81 5.13 51.56
CA GLU A 155 29.46 4.64 51.24
C GLU A 155 29.50 3.61 50.10
N PHE A 156 30.33 3.82 49.08
CA PHE A 156 30.54 2.83 48.02
C PHE A 156 31.13 1.52 48.55
N ILE A 157 32.11 1.59 49.46
CA ILE A 157 32.72 0.40 50.08
C ILE A 157 31.68 -0.34 50.95
N GLU A 158 30.82 0.37 51.66
CA GLU A 158 29.74 -0.25 52.44
C GLU A 158 28.69 -0.91 51.53
N ASN A 159 28.25 -0.23 50.48
CA ASN A 159 27.32 -0.78 49.50
C ASN A 159 27.94 -2.01 48.81
N LEU A 160 29.22 -1.97 48.45
CA LEU A 160 29.94 -3.10 47.87
C LEU A 160 29.97 -4.33 48.80
N LYS A 161 29.95 -4.15 50.13
CA LYS A 161 29.85 -5.27 51.08
C LYS A 161 28.48 -5.93 51.08
N VAL A 162 27.42 -5.15 50.87
CA VAL A 162 26.02 -5.63 50.87
C VAL A 162 25.61 -6.20 49.50
N THR A 163 26.17 -5.69 48.40
CA THR A 163 25.80 -6.15 47.04
C THR A 163 26.33 -7.56 46.74
N ASP A 164 25.45 -8.44 46.23
CA ASP A 164 25.80 -9.78 45.77
C ASP A 164 26.65 -9.72 44.48
N THR A 165 27.94 -9.98 44.60
CA THR A 165 28.91 -10.05 43.50
C THR A 165 28.93 -11.43 42.81
N SER A 166 28.01 -12.33 43.16
CA SER A 166 27.92 -13.70 42.67
C SER A 166 27.67 -13.82 41.16
N HIS A 167 27.24 -12.73 40.50
CA HIS A 167 26.99 -12.66 39.05
C HIS A 167 28.18 -12.12 38.23
N ILE A 168 29.32 -11.82 38.86
CA ILE A 168 30.52 -11.40 38.15
C ILE A 168 31.15 -12.65 37.51
N ASN A 169 31.22 -12.67 36.17
CA ASN A 169 31.81 -13.79 35.43
C ASN A 169 33.23 -14.11 35.92
N ALA A 170 33.52 -15.40 36.07
CA ALA A 170 34.74 -15.96 36.68
C ALA A 170 36.05 -15.73 35.89
N ASP A 171 36.07 -14.85 34.90
CA ASP A 171 37.19 -14.62 33.97
C ASP A 171 37.81 -13.21 34.05
N VAL A 172 37.35 -12.37 34.98
CA VAL A 172 37.88 -11.01 35.12
C VAL A 172 39.15 -11.01 36.00
N SER A 173 40.32 -10.87 35.37
CA SER A 173 41.64 -10.83 36.05
C SER A 173 42.17 -9.42 36.32
N GLU A 174 41.55 -8.40 35.73
CA GLU A 174 41.95 -7.00 35.84
C GLU A 174 40.73 -6.13 36.19
N VAL A 175 40.89 -5.23 37.16
CA VAL A 175 39.85 -4.27 37.56
C VAL A 175 40.40 -2.86 37.45
N ASP A 176 39.77 -2.06 36.60
CA ASP A 176 40.08 -0.64 36.50
C ASP A 176 39.34 0.10 37.61
N VAL A 177 40.09 0.82 38.43
CA VAL A 177 39.55 1.67 39.49
C VAL A 177 39.65 3.11 38.99
N VAL A 178 38.52 3.69 38.61
CA VAL A 178 38.47 5.08 38.15
C VAL A 178 38.15 6.00 39.33
N THR A 179 39.05 6.93 39.65
CA THR A 179 38.85 7.93 40.72
C THR A 179 39.32 9.33 40.33
N VAL A 180 38.74 10.34 40.98
CA VAL A 180 39.10 11.77 40.78
C VAL A 180 40.51 12.10 41.27
N SER A 181 40.95 11.42 42.33
CA SER A 181 42.26 11.61 42.94
C SER A 181 42.90 10.25 43.24
N PRO A 182 44.25 10.16 43.35
CA PRO A 182 44.92 8.94 43.77
C PRO A 182 44.33 8.45 45.09
N LEU A 183 43.81 7.21 45.13
CA LEU A 183 43.28 6.67 46.38
C LEU A 183 44.39 6.55 47.42
N PRO A 184 44.13 6.96 48.68
CA PRO A 184 44.99 6.60 49.81
C PRO A 184 45.17 5.08 49.90
N GLU A 185 46.37 4.63 50.26
CA GLU A 185 46.72 3.20 50.33
C GLU A 185 45.77 2.40 51.24
N THR A 186 45.21 3.03 52.28
CA THR A 186 44.22 2.45 53.19
C THR A 186 42.94 1.99 52.49
N TYR A 187 42.38 2.82 51.62
CA TYR A 187 41.17 2.46 50.86
C TYR A 187 41.48 1.43 49.77
N ARG A 188 42.65 1.54 49.13
CA ARG A 188 43.10 0.57 48.12
C ARG A 188 43.21 -0.85 48.71
N LEU A 189 43.83 -0.99 49.88
CA LEU A 189 43.95 -2.28 50.57
C LEU A 189 42.59 -2.83 51.03
N THR A 190 41.69 -1.95 51.48
CA THR A 190 40.34 -2.35 51.93
C THR A 190 39.51 -2.86 50.76
N ILE A 191 39.53 -2.16 49.62
CA ILE A 191 38.85 -2.59 48.38
C ILE A 191 39.48 -3.88 47.85
N ALA A 192 40.82 -3.98 47.82
CA ALA A 192 41.50 -5.20 47.40
C ALA A 192 41.11 -6.42 48.26
N LYS A 193 41.02 -6.24 49.59
CA LYS A 193 40.61 -7.29 50.52
C LYS A 193 39.15 -7.70 50.33
N ILE A 194 38.23 -6.74 50.18
CA ILE A 194 36.81 -7.03 49.93
C ILE A 194 36.63 -7.76 48.59
N LEU A 195 37.37 -7.34 47.56
CA LEU A 195 37.38 -8.01 46.26
C LEU A 195 37.99 -9.42 46.37
N GLN A 196 39.06 -9.61 47.14
CA GLN A 196 39.67 -10.92 47.38
C GLN A 196 38.73 -11.86 48.15
N ASP A 197 38.07 -11.36 49.20
CA ASP A 197 37.12 -12.12 50.02
C ASP A 197 35.86 -12.50 49.23
N LYS A 198 35.40 -11.63 48.31
CA LYS A 198 34.17 -11.86 47.50
C LYS A 198 34.39 -12.58 46.17
N LEU A 199 35.54 -12.39 45.51
CA LEU A 199 35.87 -13.01 44.22
C LEU A 199 36.75 -14.27 44.39
N GLY A 200 37.33 -14.47 45.59
CA GLY A 200 38.18 -15.62 45.90
C GLY A 200 39.52 -15.65 45.16
N ARG A 201 39.97 -14.54 44.56
CA ARG A 201 41.18 -14.45 43.72
C ARG A 201 41.90 -13.10 43.90
N GLU A 202 43.21 -13.07 43.66
CA GLU A 202 43.99 -11.82 43.60
C GLU A 202 43.68 -11.08 42.29
N VAL A 203 43.25 -9.83 42.41
CA VAL A 203 42.85 -8.99 41.27
C VAL A 203 43.87 -7.88 41.07
N LEU A 204 44.36 -7.70 39.84
CA LEU A 204 45.24 -6.59 39.49
C LEU A 204 44.42 -5.30 39.36
N LEU A 205 44.57 -4.41 40.35
CA LEU A 205 43.93 -3.10 40.36
C LEU A 205 44.77 -2.09 39.56
N LYS A 206 44.24 -1.65 38.41
CA LYS A 206 44.82 -0.57 37.61
C LYS A 206 44.14 0.76 38.00
N PRO A 207 44.82 1.67 38.71
CA PRO A 207 44.26 2.97 39.03
C PRO A 207 44.24 3.83 37.78
N VAL A 208 43.06 4.31 37.39
CA VAL A 208 42.86 5.28 36.32
C VAL A 208 42.31 6.55 36.95
N THR A 209 42.93 7.70 36.68
CA THR A 209 42.43 8.97 37.20
C THR A 209 41.58 9.67 36.14
N ASP A 210 40.32 9.95 36.48
CA ASP A 210 39.40 10.71 35.63
C ASP A 210 38.80 11.86 36.45
N ALA A 211 39.08 13.09 36.03
CA ALA A 211 38.60 14.30 36.71
C ALA A 211 37.10 14.57 36.46
N GLU A 212 36.49 13.93 35.46
CA GLU A 212 35.11 14.21 35.08
C GLU A 212 34.05 13.69 36.07
N ILE A 213 34.41 12.71 36.89
CA ILE A 213 33.47 12.06 37.84
C ILE A 213 33.18 12.90 39.10
N CYS A 214 33.94 13.97 39.37
CA CYS A 214 33.84 14.92 40.50
C CYS A 214 33.74 14.34 41.93
N GLY A 215 33.62 13.02 42.09
CA GLY A 215 33.78 12.24 43.31
C GLY A 215 33.31 10.79 43.14
N GLY A 216 33.81 9.89 43.98
CA GLY A 216 33.41 8.47 44.01
C GLY A 216 34.37 7.52 43.29
N VAL A 217 33.94 6.27 43.15
CA VAL A 217 34.73 5.16 42.58
C VAL A 217 33.92 4.44 41.51
N ILE A 218 34.54 4.18 40.36
CA ILE A 218 33.99 3.25 39.35
C ILE A 218 34.89 2.03 39.29
N LEU A 219 34.30 0.84 39.45
CA LEU A 219 34.97 -0.43 39.27
C LEU A 219 34.53 -1.03 37.94
N LYS A 220 35.46 -1.18 36.98
CA LYS A 220 35.18 -1.89 35.72
C LYS A 220 35.77 -3.29 35.77
N PHE A 221 34.91 -4.27 35.50
CA PHE A 221 35.16 -5.70 35.48
C PHE A 221 34.93 -6.26 34.08
N GLY A 222 35.82 -6.00 33.12
CA GLY A 222 35.65 -6.46 31.73
C GLY A 222 34.32 -6.02 31.10
N SER A 223 33.31 -6.90 31.12
CA SER A 223 31.95 -6.64 30.60
C SER A 223 30.97 -6.03 31.61
N LEU A 224 31.31 -5.92 32.90
CA LEU A 224 30.45 -5.38 33.95
C LEU A 224 31.11 -4.14 34.57
N ALA A 225 30.35 -3.08 34.83
CA ALA A 225 30.84 -1.89 35.53
C ALA A 225 29.94 -1.56 36.71
N LEU A 226 30.55 -1.29 37.86
CA LEU A 226 29.89 -0.90 39.09
C LEU A 226 30.27 0.57 39.35
N ASP A 227 29.31 1.46 39.13
CA ASP A 227 29.50 2.90 39.11
C ASP A 227 28.95 3.54 40.39
N GLY A 228 29.85 3.81 41.34
CA GLY A 228 29.57 4.57 42.55
C GLY A 228 29.94 6.05 42.42
N SER A 229 30.03 6.59 41.21
CA SER A 229 30.34 8.00 41.03
C SER A 229 29.18 8.89 41.46
N LEU A 230 29.52 10.11 41.86
CA LEU A 230 28.53 11.13 42.20
C LEU A 230 27.59 11.44 41.01
N ARG A 231 28.12 11.32 39.78
CA ARG A 231 27.34 11.45 38.54
C ARG A 231 26.22 10.40 38.48
N ASN A 232 26.53 9.15 38.80
CA ASN A 232 25.53 8.08 38.81
C ASN A 232 24.51 8.26 39.94
N LEU A 233 24.96 8.63 41.14
CA LEU A 233 24.07 8.90 42.27
C LEU A 233 23.05 10.02 41.97
N LEU A 234 23.50 11.11 41.35
CA LEU A 234 22.60 12.20 40.90
C LEU A 234 21.58 11.73 39.86
N ARG A 235 22.02 10.89 38.92
CA ARG A 235 21.14 10.30 37.91
C ARG A 235 20.07 9.40 38.55
N GLU A 236 20.47 8.47 39.42
CA GLU A 236 19.55 7.56 40.11
C GLU A 236 18.57 8.30 41.02
N THR A 237 19.07 9.30 41.75
CA THR A 237 18.22 10.16 42.59
C THR A 237 17.25 10.95 41.73
N GLY A 238 17.70 11.51 40.60
CA GLY A 238 16.83 12.22 39.65
C GLY A 238 15.71 11.34 39.10
N VAL A 239 16.02 10.10 38.69
CA VAL A 239 15.03 9.13 38.19
C VAL A 239 14.01 8.75 39.27
N SER A 240 14.47 8.49 40.50
CA SER A 240 13.57 8.14 41.61
C SER A 240 12.66 9.30 42.01
N MET A 241 13.17 10.54 42.02
CA MET A 241 12.37 11.74 42.25
C MET A 241 11.33 11.95 41.15
N GLN A 242 11.69 11.76 39.88
CA GLN A 242 10.76 11.88 38.77
C GLN A 242 9.62 10.87 38.89
N THR A 243 9.95 9.61 39.23
CA THR A 243 8.95 8.55 39.44
C THR A 243 7.98 8.89 40.57
N GLN A 244 8.47 9.47 41.67
CA GLN A 244 7.64 9.93 42.79
C GLN A 244 6.73 11.11 42.40
N MET A 245 7.23 12.04 41.59
CA MET A 245 6.46 13.19 41.10
C MET A 245 5.35 12.76 40.11
N GLU A 246 5.61 11.74 39.29
CA GLU A 246 4.59 11.17 38.40
C GLU A 246 3.51 10.43 39.19
N ALA A 247 3.88 9.68 40.23
CA ALA A 247 2.94 8.99 41.11
C ALA A 247 2.04 9.95 41.92
N GLN A 248 2.46 11.19 42.16
CA GLN A 248 1.64 12.22 42.82
C GLN A 248 0.69 12.99 41.88
N LYS A 249 0.85 12.86 40.55
CA LYS A 249 0.02 13.55 39.56
C LYS A 249 -1.20 12.73 39.09
N VAL A 250 -1.31 11.48 39.53
CA VAL A 250 -2.46 10.59 39.29
C VAL A 250 -3.41 10.65 40.48
#